data_AF-A0A842WAU5-F1
#
_entry.id   AF-A0A842WAU5-F1
#
_cell.length_a   1.000
_cell.length_b   1.000
_cell.length_c   1.000
_cell.angle_alpha   90.00
_cell.angle_beta   90.00
_cell.angle_gamma   90.00
#
_symmetry.space_group_name_H-M   'P 1'
#
loop_
_entity.id
_entity.type
_entity.pdbx_description
1 polymer ?
#
loop_
_entity_poly.entity_id
_entity_poly.type
_entity_poly.pdbx_seq_one_letter_code
_entity_poly.pdbx_strand_id
1 'polypeptide(L)' 'MAKEYVFRGKKFEEIKGMSIKEFAGLLPARERRTLLRGFTDEQKILLEKIRKGKPKLKTHCRDI' A
#
# COMPACT_ATOMS: atom_id res chain seq x y z
N MET A 1 -13.79 22.17 -3.09
CA MET A 1 -12.74 22.39 -2.07
C MET A 1 -11.87 21.16 -1.99
N ALA A 2 -10.57 21.28 -2.27
CA ALA A 2 -9.65 20.15 -2.24
C ALA A 2 -9.44 19.70 -0.78
N LYS A 3 -9.81 18.45 -0.47
CA LYS A 3 -9.42 17.81 0.79
C LYS A 3 -7.92 17.56 0.71
N GLU A 4 -7.13 18.37 1.41
CA GLU A 4 -5.71 18.11 1.57
C GLU A 4 -5.56 16.87 2.46
N TYR A 5 -5.18 15.76 1.86
CA TYR A 5 -4.93 14.52 2.60
C TYR A 5 -3.54 14.58 3.22
N VAL A 6 -3.53 14.70 4.55
CA VAL A 6 -2.32 14.62 5.37
C VAL A 6 -2.35 13.29 6.12
N PHE A 7 -1.32 12.46 5.95
CA PHE A 7 -1.18 11.21 6.68
C PHE A 7 0.09 11.28 7.53
N ARG A 8 -0.08 11.19 8.86
CA ARG A 8 1.02 11.24 9.84
C ARG A 8 1.99 12.42 9.61
N GLY A 9 1.42 13.57 9.26
CA GLY A 9 2.17 14.81 9.03
C GLY A 9 2.77 14.97 7.62
N LYS A 10 2.54 14.03 6.70
CA LYS A 10 3.04 14.10 5.32
C LYS A 10 1.93 14.30 4.31
N LYS A 11 2.21 15.07 3.26
CA LYS A 11 1.27 15.25 2.13
C LYS A 11 1.25 13.99 1.25
N PHE A 12 0.16 13.82 0.50
CA PHE A 12 0.02 12.69 -0.41
C PHE A 12 1.15 12.59 -1.45
N GLU A 13 1.61 13.73 -1.98
CA GLU A 13 2.71 13.77 -2.96
C GLU A 13 4.03 13.27 -2.36
N GLU A 14 4.30 13.66 -1.11
CA GLU A 14 5.49 13.21 -0.37
C GLU A 14 5.44 11.71 -0.12
N ILE A 15 4.27 11.17 0.23
CA ILE A 15 4.08 9.73 0.45
C ILE A 15 4.28 8.95 -0.85
N LYS A 16 3.80 9.48 -1.98
CA LYS A 16 3.94 8.84 -3.29
C LYS A 16 5.40 8.79 -3.77
N GLY A 17 6.22 9.76 -3.37
CA GLY A 17 7.66 9.81 -3.69
C GLY A 17 8.55 8.97 -2.78
N MET A 18 8.04 8.51 -1.62
CA MET A 18 8.82 7.75 -0.65
C MET A 18 9.02 6.29 -1.05
N SER A 19 10.11 5.70 -0.58
CA SER A 19 10.33 4.25 -0.72
C SER A 19 9.40 3.47 0.22
N ILE A 20 9.13 2.20 -0.13
CA ILE A 20 8.26 1.32 0.67
C ILE A 20 8.82 1.14 2.10
N LYS A 21 10.16 1.13 2.28
CA LYS A 21 10.79 1.00 3.59
C LYS A 21 10.58 2.24 4.47
N GLU A 22 10.72 3.43 3.90
CA GLU A 22 10.46 4.69 4.61
C GLU A 22 8.99 4.83 4.97
N PHE A 23 8.10 4.43 4.06
CA PHE A 23 6.66 4.38 4.33
C PHE A 23 6.32 3.38 5.43
N ALA A 24 6.94 2.20 5.45
CA ALA A 24 6.74 1.20 6.49
C ALA A 24 7.15 1.72 7.89
N GLY A 25 8.13 2.62 7.97
CA GLY A 25 8.53 3.28 9.22
C GLY A 25 7.43 4.18 9.82
N LEU A 26 6.56 4.73 8.97
CA LEU A 26 5.44 5.57 9.42
C LEU A 26 4.26 4.74 9.93
N LEU A 27 4.14 3.48 9.53
CA LEU A 27 2.98 2.64 9.84
C LEU A 27 3.02 2.05 11.26
N PRO A 28 1.85 1.65 11.81
CA PRO A 28 1.81 0.87 13.04
C PRO A 28 2.53 -0.49 12.90
N ALA A 29 2.79 -1.12 14.04
CA ALA A 29 3.67 -2.28 14.12
C ALA A 29 3.21 -3.48 13.27
N ARG A 30 1.89 -3.69 13.11
CA ARG A 30 1.32 -4.81 12.36
C ARG A 30 1.58 -4.66 10.86
N GLU A 31 1.23 -3.52 10.30
CA GLU A 31 1.35 -3.24 8.86
C GLU A 31 2.82 -3.17 8.45
N ARG A 32 3.66 -2.55 9.30
CA ARG A 32 5.11 -2.56 9.12
C ARG A 32 5.67 -3.98 9.05
N ARG A 33 5.20 -4.89 9.93
CA ARG A 33 5.63 -6.29 9.93
C ARG A 33 5.24 -7.02 8.64
N THR A 34 4.03 -6.80 8.14
CA THR A 34 3.56 -7.40 6.88
C THR A 34 4.42 -6.92 5.70
N LEU A 35 4.65 -5.60 5.61
CA LEU A 35 5.47 -5.02 4.54
C LEU A 35 6.93 -5.50 4.57
N LEU A 36 7.53 -5.62 5.77
CA LEU A 36 8.91 -6.08 5.91
C LEU A 36 9.09 -7.58 5.68
N ARG A 37 8.09 -8.40 6.04
CA ARG A 37 8.11 -9.85 5.76
C ARG A 37 7.90 -10.18 4.29
N GLY A 38 7.24 -9.28 3.55
CA GLY A 38 6.94 -9.45 2.13
C GLY A 38 5.57 -10.05 1.89
N PHE A 39 5.13 -9.95 0.63
CA PHE A 39 3.83 -10.40 0.17
C PHE A 39 3.84 -11.88 -0.21
N THR A 40 2.72 -12.56 0.01
CA THR A 40 2.48 -13.91 -0.51
C THR A 40 2.33 -13.89 -2.03
N ASP A 41 2.49 -15.03 -2.70
CA ASP A 41 2.46 -15.07 -4.17
C ASP A 41 1.06 -14.71 -4.73
N GLU A 42 -0.01 -15.07 -4.03
CA GLU A 42 -1.37 -14.65 -4.37
C GLU A 42 -1.53 -13.12 -4.32
N GLN A 43 -0.95 -12.48 -3.31
CA GLN A 43 -0.94 -11.02 -3.14
C GLN A 43 -0.14 -10.34 -4.25
N LYS A 44 1.00 -10.90 -4.65
CA LYS A 44 1.77 -10.39 -5.80
C LYS A 44 0.97 -10.45 -7.10
N ILE A 45 0.30 -11.58 -7.36
CA ILE A 45 -0.57 -11.73 -8.54
C ILE A 45 -1.71 -10.69 -8.50
N LEU A 46 -2.26 -10.41 -7.33
CA LEU A 46 -3.27 -9.37 -7.18
C LEU A 46 -2.72 -7.98 -7.50
N LEU A 47 -1.56 -7.62 -6.96
CA LEU A 47 -0.88 -6.35 -7.23
C LEU A 47 -0.56 -6.16 -8.72
N GLU A 48 -0.13 -7.21 -9.41
CA GLU A 48 0.06 -7.16 -10.86
C GLU A 48 -1.24 -6.92 -11.62
N LYS A 49 -2.33 -7.59 -11.22
CA LYS A 49 -3.66 -7.38 -11.83
C LYS A 49 -4.17 -5.96 -11.60
N ILE A 50 -3.89 -5.37 -10.42
CA ILE A 50 -4.19 -3.97 -10.10
C ILE A 50 -3.38 -3.04 -11.01
N ARG A 51 -2.08 -3.28 -11.16
CA ARG A 51 -1.20 -2.49 -12.05
C ARG A 51 -1.65 -2.55 -13.51
N LYS A 52 -2.22 -3.67 -13.95
CA LYS A 52 -2.81 -3.85 -15.29
C LYS A 52 -4.16 -3.13 -15.47
N GLY A 53 -4.69 -2.46 -14.45
CA GLY A 53 -5.85 -1.57 -14.57
C GLY A 53 -7.20 -2.28 -14.72
N LYS A 54 -7.36 -3.50 -14.20
CA LYS A 54 -8.66 -4.19 -14.26
C LYS A 54 -9.67 -3.47 -13.33
N PRO A 55 -10.83 -3.01 -13.83
CA PRO A 55 -11.76 -2.19 -13.05
C PRO A 55 -12.51 -2.94 -11.96
N LYS A 56 -12.63 -4.28 -12.05
CA LYS A 56 -13.21 -5.14 -11.01
C LYS A 56 -12.32 -6.36 -10.79
N LEU A 57 -11.58 -6.38 -9.68
CA LEU A 57 -10.81 -7.55 -9.27
C LEU A 57 -11.63 -8.39 -8.27
N LYS A 58 -11.84 -9.66 -8.59
CA LYS A 58 -12.27 -10.66 -7.60
C LYS A 58 -11.04 -11.11 -6.83
N THR A 59 -11.07 -11.01 -5.51
CA THR A 59 -9.97 -11.45 -4.62
C THR A 59 -10.52 -12.17 -3.39
N HIS A 60 -9.82 -13.22 -2.98
CA HIS A 60 -10.03 -13.88 -1.69
C HIS A 60 -9.08 -13.35 -0.61
N CYS A 61 -8.01 -12.64 -0.99
CA CYS A 61 -7.06 -12.04 -0.07
C CYS A 61 -7.71 -10.83 0.61
N ARG A 62 -8.14 -11.00 1.86
CA ARG A 62 -8.74 -9.92 2.69
C ARG A 62 -7.72 -9.12 3.50
N ASP A 63 -6.53 -9.70 3.70
CA ASP A 63 -5.44 -9.11 4.48
C ASP A 63 -4.48 -8.26 3.62
N ILE A 64 -4.96 -7.74 2.49
CA ILE A 64 -4.25 -6.78 1.62
C ILE A 64 -4.69 -5.35 1.93
#